data_AF-V8CTG5-F1
#
_entry.id   AF-V8CTG5-F1
#
_cell.length_a   1.000
_cell.length_b   1.000
_cell.length_c   1.000
_cell.angle_alpha   90.00
_cell.angle_beta   90.00
_cell.angle_gamma   90.00
#
_symmetry.space_group_name_H-M   'P 1'
#
loop_
_entity.id
_entity.type
_entity.pdbx_description
1 polymer ?
#
loop_
_entity_poly.entity_id
_entity_poly.type
_entity_poly.pdbx_seq_one_letter_code
_entity_poly.pdbx_strand_id
1 'polypeptide(L)'
;MDAMAPYLRYDAAADASAALVIRCYSSSFGLATRMLGGQVRQDVRNIYALVRIADEVVDAPRPGQDGVDRLVELDKLEQDTFAAIETGSSANLVVHAFARTARRVGIDKELVAPFFHSMRTDLQRTKHDFASLGSYIYGSAEVIGLMCLCAFVAGEPNPSGRYAELAPGAQRLGAAFQKINFLRDFGDDSDGLGRQYLVGLQPDDLDEEIWSSWLDDIEMDLAAAAEVIPRLPRGSRVAVCTAHDLFAELTRRLRATTAAQARLTRVRVPTPEKARIAARAALHRGRPHDIDTENSFK
;
A
#
# COMPACT_ATOMS: atom_id res chain seq x y z
N MET A 1 7.23 26.07 31.33
CA MET A 1 7.43 24.99 30.35
C MET A 1 6.75 23.77 30.92
N ASP A 2 5.53 23.49 30.47
CA ASP A 2 4.75 22.39 31.00
C ASP A 2 5.46 21.07 30.64
N ALA A 3 5.95 20.35 31.64
CA ALA A 3 6.81 19.20 31.43
C ALA A 3 5.93 18.02 31.02
N MET A 4 5.73 17.86 29.70
CA MET A 4 5.06 16.68 29.13
C MET A 4 5.58 15.42 29.82
N ALA A 5 4.64 14.57 30.27
CA ALA A 5 4.96 13.30 30.89
C ALA A 5 5.93 12.49 29.99
N PRO A 6 6.95 11.81 30.55
CA PRO A 6 8.01 11.18 29.75
C PRO A 6 7.53 10.25 28.63
N TYR A 7 6.43 9.51 28.85
CA TYR A 7 5.87 8.62 27.83
C TYR A 7 5.37 9.37 26.59
N LEU A 8 4.84 10.59 26.74
CA LEU A 8 4.38 11.41 25.60
C LEU A 8 5.55 11.87 24.71
N ARG A 9 6.76 11.96 25.27
CA ARG A 9 7.96 12.24 24.46
C ARG A 9 8.36 11.02 23.62
N TYR A 10 8.21 9.81 24.17
CA TYR A 10 8.46 8.57 23.45
C TYR A 10 7.44 8.38 22.32
N ASP A 11 6.15 8.57 22.61
CA ASP A 11 5.07 8.60 21.63
C ASP A 11 5.39 9.52 20.44
N ALA A 12 5.83 10.76 20.73
CA ALA A 12 6.18 11.73 19.69
C ALA A 12 7.42 11.32 18.88
N ALA A 13 8.42 10.72 19.52
CA ALA A 13 9.62 10.21 18.84
C ALA A 13 9.27 9.04 17.90
N ALA A 14 8.37 8.16 18.32
CA ALA A 14 7.86 7.05 17.52
C ALA A 14 7.09 7.57 16.28
N ASP A 15 6.16 8.51 16.48
CA ASP A 15 5.41 9.15 15.38
C ASP A 15 6.35 9.89 14.39
N ALA A 16 7.38 10.56 14.89
CA ALA A 16 8.39 11.24 14.07
C ALA A 16 9.25 10.25 13.26
N SER A 17 9.56 9.09 13.83
CA SER A 17 10.30 8.01 13.18
C SER A 17 9.50 7.41 12.03
N ALA A 18 8.22 7.10 12.25
CA ALA A 18 7.32 6.64 11.18
C ALA A 18 7.20 7.69 10.05
N ALA A 19 7.11 8.96 10.41
CA ALA A 19 7.10 10.05 9.43
C ALA A 19 8.42 10.17 8.65
N LEU A 20 9.57 9.76 9.22
CA LEU A 20 10.85 9.72 8.50
C LEU A 20 10.88 8.59 7.49
N VAL A 21 10.44 7.39 7.87
CA VAL A 21 10.38 6.22 6.98
C VAL A 21 9.64 6.56 5.68
N ILE A 22 8.41 7.10 5.76
CA ILE A 22 7.66 7.47 4.55
C ILE A 22 8.37 8.51 3.68
N ARG A 23 9.12 9.46 4.26
CA ARG A 23 9.85 10.48 3.51
C ARG A 23 11.03 9.89 2.74
N CYS A 24 11.72 8.92 3.33
CA CYS A 24 12.87 8.27 2.70
C CYS A 24 12.45 7.30 1.59
N TYR A 25 11.33 6.60 1.77
CA TYR A 25 10.96 5.49 0.89
C TYR A 25 9.89 5.81 -0.16
N SER A 26 9.09 6.89 -0.04
CA SER A 26 8.02 7.13 -1.01
C SER A 26 7.77 8.59 -1.39
N SER A 27 8.01 8.91 -2.66
CA SER A 27 7.64 10.19 -3.26
C SER A 27 6.15 10.29 -3.59
N SER A 28 5.56 9.25 -4.21
CA SER A 28 4.15 9.22 -4.62
C SER A 28 3.22 9.07 -3.42
N PHE A 29 3.45 8.06 -2.58
CA PHE A 29 2.64 7.86 -1.38
C PHE A 29 2.83 9.03 -0.41
N GLY A 30 4.07 9.52 -0.27
CA GLY A 30 4.35 10.72 0.51
C GLY A 30 3.57 11.96 0.06
N LEU A 31 3.26 12.11 -1.24
CA LEU A 31 2.39 13.19 -1.73
C LEU A 31 0.93 12.99 -1.29
N ALA A 32 0.35 11.81 -1.53
CA ALA A 32 -1.02 11.52 -1.14
C ALA A 32 -1.22 11.62 0.39
N THR A 33 -0.30 11.06 1.17
CA THR A 33 -0.35 11.12 2.64
C THR A 33 -0.31 12.56 3.17
N ARG A 34 0.37 13.51 2.51
CA ARG A 34 0.36 14.93 2.92
C ARG A 34 -1.03 15.57 2.81
N MET A 35 -1.91 15.03 1.97
CA MET A 35 -3.28 15.53 1.76
C MET A 35 -4.29 14.97 2.78
N LEU A 36 -3.89 14.01 3.62
CA LEU A 36 -4.71 13.49 4.70
C LEU A 36 -4.85 14.50 5.84
N GLY A 37 -6.00 14.47 6.52
CA GLY A 37 -6.27 15.24 7.74
C GLY A 37 -5.33 14.87 8.90
N GLY A 38 -5.18 15.75 9.89
CA GLY A 38 -4.13 15.68 10.93
C GLY A 38 -3.88 14.30 11.54
N GLN A 39 -4.86 13.77 12.29
CA GLN A 39 -4.73 12.48 12.97
C GLN A 39 -4.59 11.34 11.95
N VAL A 40 -5.51 11.23 10.99
CA VAL A 40 -5.51 10.21 9.92
C VAL A 40 -4.17 10.12 9.20
N ARG A 41 -3.55 11.27 8.92
CA ARG A 41 -2.23 11.34 8.30
C ARG A 41 -1.17 10.66 9.15
N GLN A 42 -1.18 10.85 10.46
CA GLN A 42 -0.23 10.20 11.36
C GLN A 42 -0.47 8.69 11.40
N ASP A 43 -1.73 8.25 11.47
CA ASP A 43 -2.05 6.82 11.48
C ASP A 43 -1.60 6.12 10.20
N VAL A 44 -1.83 6.71 9.03
CA VAL A 44 -1.36 6.16 7.76
C VAL A 44 0.17 6.13 7.68
N ARG A 45 0.88 7.10 8.28
CA ARG A 45 2.34 7.05 8.37
C ARG A 45 2.82 5.89 9.24
N ASN A 46 2.15 5.67 10.37
CA ASN A 46 2.48 4.59 11.29
C ASN A 46 2.22 3.22 10.66
N ILE A 47 1.10 3.05 9.95
CA ILE A 47 0.79 1.85 9.14
C ILE A 47 1.87 1.63 8.07
N TYR A 48 2.14 2.66 7.26
CA TYR A 48 3.14 2.57 6.20
C TYR A 48 4.54 2.20 6.73
N ALA A 49 4.93 2.77 7.87
CA ALA A 49 6.25 2.54 8.43
C ALA A 49 6.47 1.08 8.85
N LEU A 50 5.47 0.44 9.48
CA LEU A 50 5.56 -0.98 9.81
C LEU A 50 5.69 -1.83 8.54
N VAL A 51 4.81 -1.58 7.56
CA VAL A 51 4.79 -2.31 6.29
C VAL A 51 6.13 -2.19 5.57
N ARG A 52 6.68 -0.97 5.47
CA ARG A 52 7.95 -0.73 4.81
C ARG A 52 9.11 -1.40 5.54
N ILE A 53 9.15 -1.39 6.87
CA ILE A 53 10.25 -2.05 7.60
C ILE A 53 10.20 -3.56 7.41
N ALA A 54 9.03 -4.18 7.44
CA ALA A 54 8.91 -5.61 7.18
C ALA A 54 9.35 -5.96 5.74
N ASP A 55 9.00 -5.15 4.76
CA ASP A 55 9.47 -5.30 3.37
C ASP A 55 11.01 -5.16 3.27
N GLU A 56 11.62 -4.18 3.95
CA GLU A 56 13.10 -4.07 3.99
C GLU A 56 13.77 -5.28 4.64
N VAL A 57 13.15 -5.92 5.64
CA VAL A 57 13.67 -7.16 6.23
C VAL A 57 13.69 -8.28 5.20
N VAL A 58 12.70 -8.34 4.31
CA VAL A 58 12.59 -9.36 3.26
C VAL A 58 13.51 -9.05 2.08
N ASP A 59 13.45 -7.84 1.55
CA ASP A 59 14.02 -7.48 0.25
C ASP A 59 15.39 -6.79 0.30
N ALA A 60 15.86 -6.36 1.48
CA ALA A 60 17.15 -5.67 1.64
C ALA A 60 18.11 -6.40 2.61
N PRO A 61 18.58 -7.63 2.25
CA PRO A 61 19.48 -8.40 3.10
C PRO A 61 20.78 -7.66 3.39
N ARG A 62 21.28 -7.77 4.61
CA ARG A 62 22.61 -7.28 4.99
C ARG A 62 23.71 -8.24 4.48
N PRO A 63 24.95 -7.77 4.29
CA PRO A 63 26.06 -8.65 3.94
C PRO A 63 26.19 -9.82 4.92
N GLY A 64 26.11 -11.05 4.40
CA GLY A 64 26.17 -12.28 5.21
C GLY A 64 24.83 -12.75 5.80
N GLN A 65 23.73 -12.04 5.55
CA GLN A 65 22.39 -12.43 5.99
C GLN A 65 21.70 -13.28 4.93
N ASP A 66 21.26 -14.49 5.29
CA ASP A 66 20.56 -15.39 4.37
C ASP A 66 19.01 -15.33 4.52
N GLY A 67 18.30 -16.27 3.90
CA GLY A 67 16.84 -16.36 4.00
C GLY A 67 16.34 -16.75 5.40
N VAL A 68 17.09 -17.59 6.13
CA VAL A 68 16.74 -18.04 7.48
C VAL A 68 16.90 -16.89 8.47
N ASP A 69 17.99 -16.13 8.37
CA ASP A 69 18.21 -14.95 9.21
C ASP A 69 17.09 -13.91 9.05
N ARG A 70 16.65 -13.68 7.80
CA ARG A 70 15.54 -12.77 7.49
C ARG A 70 14.21 -13.27 8.05
N LEU A 71 13.95 -14.58 7.97
CA LEU A 71 12.74 -15.18 8.54
C LEU A 71 12.71 -15.01 10.06
N VAL A 72 13.83 -15.25 10.74
CA VAL A 72 13.96 -15.03 12.19
C VAL A 72 13.70 -13.57 12.57
N GLU A 73 14.21 -12.63 11.79
CA GLU A 73 13.98 -11.20 12.06
C GLU A 73 12.53 -10.78 11.82
N LEU A 74 11.90 -11.32 10.77
CA LEU A 74 10.49 -11.10 10.47
C LEU A 74 9.58 -11.68 11.57
N ASP A 75 9.90 -12.88 12.08
CA ASP A 75 9.19 -13.52 13.19
C ASP A 75 9.26 -12.69 14.47
N LYS A 76 10.44 -12.11 14.78
CA LYS A 76 10.61 -11.19 15.91
C LYS A 76 9.78 -9.92 15.75
N LEU A 77 9.79 -9.34 14.54
CA LEU A 77 9.01 -8.14 14.24
C LEU A 77 7.50 -8.39 14.39
N GLU A 78 7.00 -9.53 13.93
CA GLU A 78 5.60 -9.91 14.12
C GLU A 78 5.24 -10.10 15.60
N GLN A 79 6.09 -10.81 16.35
CA GLN A 79 5.87 -11.05 17.78
C GLN A 79 5.85 -9.74 18.58
N ASP A 80 6.81 -8.84 18.33
CA ASP A 80 6.86 -7.51 18.96
C ASP A 80 5.63 -6.68 18.55
N THR A 81 5.18 -6.78 17.30
CA THR A 81 3.97 -6.11 16.82
C THR A 81 2.72 -6.56 17.58
N PHE A 82 2.50 -7.87 17.72
CA PHE A 82 1.35 -8.37 18.48
C PHE A 82 1.44 -8.05 19.97
N ALA A 83 2.61 -8.22 20.58
CA ALA A 83 2.82 -7.86 21.98
C ALA A 83 2.56 -6.36 22.22
N ALA A 84 2.97 -5.49 21.30
CA ALA A 84 2.76 -4.06 21.40
C ALA A 84 1.29 -3.66 21.20
N ILE A 85 0.56 -4.32 20.28
CA ILE A 85 -0.89 -4.12 20.12
C ILE A 85 -1.61 -4.47 21.42
N GLU A 86 -1.23 -5.55 22.11
CA GLU A 86 -1.87 -5.99 23.36
C GLU A 86 -1.50 -5.09 24.55
N THR A 87 -0.20 -4.84 24.74
CA THR A 87 0.33 -4.13 25.92
C THR A 87 0.32 -2.61 25.78
N GLY A 88 0.28 -2.09 24.55
CA GLY A 88 0.34 -0.66 24.24
C GLY A 88 1.76 -0.07 24.20
N SER A 89 2.82 -0.89 24.26
CA SER A 89 4.20 -0.41 24.25
C SER A 89 5.16 -1.35 23.54
N SER A 90 6.23 -0.80 22.94
CA SER A 90 7.37 -1.54 22.42
C SER A 90 8.60 -0.65 22.52
N ALA A 91 9.79 -1.24 22.59
CA ALA A 91 11.05 -0.51 22.48
C ALA A 91 11.38 -0.13 21.03
N ASN A 92 10.81 -0.84 20.06
CA ASN A 92 10.93 -0.51 18.64
C ASN A 92 9.99 0.66 18.31
N LEU A 93 10.56 1.79 17.91
CA LEU A 93 9.81 3.03 17.66
C LEU A 93 8.73 2.89 16.59
N VAL A 94 8.97 2.09 15.54
CA VAL A 94 7.97 1.90 14.48
C VAL A 94 6.86 0.97 14.92
N VAL A 95 7.20 -0.14 15.59
CA VAL A 95 6.21 -1.04 16.18
C VAL A 95 5.36 -0.30 17.22
N HIS A 96 5.98 0.54 18.06
CA HIS A 96 5.27 1.36 19.03
C HIS A 96 4.30 2.34 18.38
N ALA A 97 4.74 3.06 17.34
CA ALA A 97 3.89 3.99 16.60
C ALA A 97 2.69 3.25 15.97
N PHE A 98 2.95 2.10 15.34
CA PHE A 98 1.91 1.27 14.75
C PHE A 98 0.92 0.76 15.81
N ALA A 99 1.40 0.20 16.91
CA ALA A 99 0.56 -0.33 17.98
C ALA A 99 -0.37 0.73 18.57
N ARG A 100 0.12 1.97 18.77
CA ARG A 100 -0.70 3.10 19.19
C ARG A 100 -1.82 3.38 18.19
N THR A 101 -1.51 3.43 16.91
CA THR A 101 -2.52 3.57 15.84
C THR A 101 -3.49 2.39 15.83
N ALA A 102 -3.00 1.16 15.86
CA ALA A 102 -3.81 -0.06 15.78
C ALA A 102 -4.84 -0.12 16.92
N ARG A 103 -4.42 0.12 18.16
CA ARG A 103 -5.31 0.20 19.32
C ARG A 103 -6.33 1.33 19.22
N ARG A 104 -5.92 2.47 18.65
CA ARG A 104 -6.79 3.66 18.49
C ARG A 104 -7.88 3.43 17.43
N VAL A 105 -7.57 2.72 16.36
CA VAL A 105 -8.47 2.57 15.19
C VAL A 105 -9.13 1.21 15.08
N GLY A 106 -8.77 0.26 15.95
CA GLY A 106 -9.28 -1.11 15.92
C GLY A 106 -8.66 -1.96 14.81
N ILE A 107 -7.36 -1.80 14.53
CA ILE A 107 -6.62 -2.80 13.74
C ILE A 107 -6.21 -3.92 14.68
N ASP A 108 -6.55 -5.15 14.32
CA ASP A 108 -6.29 -6.34 15.11
C ASP A 108 -5.44 -7.36 14.34
N LYS A 109 -5.31 -8.54 14.92
CA LYS A 109 -4.54 -9.65 14.38
C LYS A 109 -5.10 -10.17 13.04
N GLU A 110 -6.39 -10.03 12.78
CA GLU A 110 -7.01 -10.54 11.54
C GLU A 110 -6.53 -9.78 10.31
N LEU A 111 -6.20 -8.49 10.47
CA LEU A 111 -5.58 -7.68 9.41
C LEU A 111 -4.05 -7.83 9.38
N VAL A 112 -3.41 -7.96 10.54
CA VAL A 112 -1.93 -7.93 10.64
C VAL A 112 -1.28 -9.27 10.30
N ALA A 113 -1.87 -10.40 10.70
CA ALA A 113 -1.28 -11.72 10.44
C ALA A 113 -1.18 -12.07 8.94
N PRO A 114 -2.18 -11.80 8.09
CA PRO A 114 -2.05 -12.02 6.64
C PRO A 114 -0.92 -11.23 6.01
N PHE A 115 -0.66 -10.02 6.50
CA PHE A 115 0.47 -9.21 6.05
C PHE A 115 1.81 -9.91 6.33
N PHE A 116 2.09 -10.30 7.56
CA PHE A 116 3.33 -11.03 7.88
C PHE A 116 3.42 -12.38 7.18
N HIS A 117 2.29 -13.05 6.93
CA HIS A 117 2.26 -14.27 6.12
C HIS A 117 2.71 -14.01 4.66
N SER A 118 2.28 -12.91 4.05
CA SER A 118 2.73 -12.54 2.70
C SER A 118 4.24 -12.24 2.66
N MET A 119 4.77 -11.55 3.66
CA MET A 119 6.22 -11.28 3.79
C MET A 119 7.04 -12.57 3.92
N ARG A 120 6.53 -13.58 4.64
CA ARG A 120 7.17 -14.90 4.69
C ARG A 120 7.12 -15.63 3.35
N THR A 121 6.02 -15.47 2.62
CA THR A 121 5.86 -16.08 1.29
C THR A 121 6.95 -15.60 0.35
N ASP A 122 7.31 -14.31 0.40
CA ASP A 122 8.38 -13.71 -0.41
C ASP A 122 9.79 -14.25 -0.11
N LEU A 123 10.00 -14.88 1.04
CA LEU A 123 11.26 -15.56 1.41
C LEU A 123 11.29 -17.04 0.98
N GLN A 124 10.13 -17.65 0.76
CA GLN A 124 9.99 -19.11 0.64
C GLN A 124 9.48 -19.57 -0.73
N ARG A 125 8.78 -18.70 -1.46
CA ARG A 125 8.10 -19.02 -2.71
C ARG A 125 8.51 -18.04 -3.81
N THR A 126 8.84 -18.59 -4.96
CA THR A 126 9.23 -17.84 -6.16
C THR A 126 8.20 -17.96 -7.29
N LYS A 127 7.26 -18.91 -7.22
CA LYS A 127 6.22 -19.11 -8.23
C LYS A 127 4.85 -19.25 -7.58
N HIS A 128 3.86 -18.59 -8.18
CA HIS A 128 2.47 -18.62 -7.75
C HIS A 128 1.58 -19.28 -8.80
N ASP A 129 0.49 -19.89 -8.32
CA ASP A 129 -0.74 -20.11 -9.07
C ASP A 129 -1.76 -19.02 -8.69
N PHE A 130 -2.92 -18.99 -9.34
CA PHE A 130 -3.94 -17.97 -9.05
C PHE A 130 -4.41 -17.97 -7.58
N ALA A 131 -4.50 -19.14 -6.95
CA ALA A 131 -4.97 -19.25 -5.57
C ALA A 131 -3.95 -18.69 -4.57
N SER A 132 -2.69 -19.11 -4.70
CA SER A 132 -1.59 -18.61 -3.86
C SER A 132 -1.28 -17.14 -4.13
N LEU A 133 -1.44 -16.66 -5.38
CA LEU A 133 -1.33 -15.25 -5.69
C LEU A 133 -2.46 -14.43 -5.06
N GLY A 134 -3.69 -14.91 -5.10
CA GLY A 134 -4.83 -14.25 -4.45
C GLY A 134 -4.59 -14.06 -2.94
N SER A 135 -4.17 -15.12 -2.24
CA SER A 135 -3.78 -15.05 -0.82
C SER A 135 -2.61 -14.08 -0.59
N TYR A 136 -1.64 -14.05 -1.50
CA TYR A 136 -0.51 -13.13 -1.42
C TYR A 136 -0.94 -11.68 -1.61
N ILE A 137 -1.75 -11.34 -2.61
CA ILE A 137 -2.29 -9.99 -2.85
C ILE A 137 -3.13 -9.52 -1.65
N TYR A 138 -3.96 -10.42 -1.10
CA TYR A 138 -4.74 -10.13 0.10
C TYR A 138 -3.84 -9.66 1.25
N GLY A 139 -2.80 -10.44 1.58
CA GLY A 139 -1.89 -10.12 2.67
C GLY A 139 -0.95 -8.95 2.39
N SER A 140 -0.41 -8.84 1.17
CA SER A 140 0.61 -7.83 0.84
C SER A 140 0.02 -6.43 0.63
N ALA A 141 -1.26 -6.32 0.22
CA ALA A 141 -1.83 -5.03 -0.14
C ALA A 141 -3.29 -4.79 0.30
N GLU A 142 -4.19 -5.77 0.16
CA GLU A 142 -5.61 -5.54 0.49
C GLU A 142 -5.80 -5.24 1.99
N VAL A 143 -5.17 -6.02 2.87
CA VAL A 143 -5.23 -5.76 4.31
C VAL A 143 -4.62 -4.42 4.70
N ILE A 144 -3.67 -3.89 3.93
CA ILE A 144 -3.11 -2.54 4.17
C ILE A 144 -4.13 -1.46 3.82
N GLY A 145 -4.89 -1.66 2.73
CA GLY A 145 -6.04 -0.84 2.38
C GLY A 145 -7.11 -0.85 3.48
N LEU A 146 -7.39 -2.03 4.04
CA LEU A 146 -8.32 -2.21 5.17
C LEU A 146 -7.82 -1.54 6.45
N MET A 147 -6.54 -1.67 6.80
CA MET A 147 -5.93 -0.96 7.94
C MET A 147 -6.06 0.56 7.79
N CYS A 148 -5.79 1.08 6.59
CA CYS A 148 -5.98 2.51 6.30
C CYS A 148 -7.45 2.91 6.42
N LEU A 149 -8.38 2.06 5.98
CA LEU A 149 -9.82 2.30 6.11
C LEU A 149 -10.24 2.38 7.58
N CYS A 150 -9.74 1.51 8.47
CA CYS A 150 -9.95 1.63 9.93
C CYS A 150 -9.59 3.04 10.41
N ALA A 151 -8.42 3.56 10.00
CA ALA A 151 -7.99 4.90 10.36
C ALA A 151 -8.87 6.00 9.77
N PHE A 152 -9.39 5.83 8.56
CA PHE A 152 -10.28 6.80 7.91
C PHE A 152 -11.61 6.94 8.63
N VAL A 153 -12.22 5.84 9.04
CA VAL A 153 -13.58 5.82 9.61
C VAL A 153 -13.61 5.87 11.14
N ALA A 154 -12.46 5.78 11.82
CA ALA A 154 -12.38 5.76 13.28
C ALA A 154 -13.10 6.93 13.99
N GLY A 155 -13.21 8.09 13.33
CA GLY A 155 -13.91 9.28 13.88
C GLY A 155 -15.35 9.44 13.42
N GLU A 156 -15.90 8.52 12.62
CA GLU A 156 -17.29 8.57 12.16
C GLU A 156 -18.26 8.12 13.28
N PRO A 157 -19.54 8.53 13.25
CA PRO A 157 -20.52 8.10 14.27
C PRO A 157 -20.78 6.60 14.33
N ASN A 158 -20.60 5.88 13.21
CA ASN A 158 -20.71 4.43 13.11
C ASN A 158 -19.50 3.85 12.36
N PRO A 159 -18.31 3.76 13.00
CA PRO A 159 -17.09 3.31 12.33
C PRO A 159 -17.23 1.93 11.71
N SER A 160 -17.84 0.97 12.42
CA SER A 160 -18.00 -0.41 11.96
C SER A 160 -18.91 -0.53 10.73
N GLY A 161 -20.05 0.19 10.72
CA GLY A 161 -20.93 0.20 9.55
C GLY A 161 -20.27 0.86 8.33
N ARG A 162 -19.51 1.94 8.56
CA ARG A 162 -18.76 2.63 7.51
C ARG A 162 -17.61 1.78 6.98
N TYR A 163 -16.93 1.03 7.85
CA TYR A 163 -15.92 0.05 7.47
C TYR A 163 -16.54 -1.03 6.56
N ALA A 164 -17.64 -1.65 6.98
CA ALA A 164 -18.31 -2.70 6.20
C ALA A 164 -18.78 -2.20 4.82
N GLU A 165 -19.30 -0.97 4.75
CA GLU A 165 -19.72 -0.35 3.49
C GLU A 165 -18.55 -0.13 2.50
N LEU A 166 -17.39 0.28 3.02
CA LEU A 166 -16.27 0.77 2.22
C LEU A 166 -15.16 -0.26 2.00
N ALA A 167 -15.13 -1.33 2.82
CA ALA A 167 -14.11 -2.38 2.78
C ALA A 167 -13.94 -3.02 1.39
N PRO A 168 -15.02 -3.38 0.65
CA PRO A 168 -14.85 -3.98 -0.67
C PRO A 168 -14.03 -3.09 -1.62
N GLY A 169 -14.32 -1.79 -1.69
CA GLY A 169 -13.57 -0.89 -2.57
C GLY A 169 -12.16 -0.59 -2.06
N ALA A 170 -11.92 -0.62 -0.73
CA ALA A 170 -10.58 -0.51 -0.17
C ALA A 170 -9.70 -1.73 -0.53
N GLN A 171 -10.27 -2.93 -0.51
CA GLN A 171 -9.59 -4.15 -0.96
C GLN A 171 -9.26 -4.08 -2.45
N ARG A 172 -10.24 -3.73 -3.30
CA ARG A 172 -10.04 -3.59 -4.76
C ARG A 172 -8.94 -2.58 -5.07
N LEU A 173 -8.90 -1.44 -4.37
CA LEU A 173 -7.81 -0.47 -4.54
C LEU A 173 -6.44 -1.06 -4.14
N GLY A 174 -6.37 -1.81 -3.05
CA GLY A 174 -5.16 -2.52 -2.63
C GLY A 174 -4.71 -3.55 -3.66
N ALA A 175 -5.63 -4.35 -4.19
CA ALA A 175 -5.37 -5.33 -5.24
C ALA A 175 -4.82 -4.66 -6.52
N ALA A 176 -5.45 -3.57 -6.98
CA ALA A 176 -4.95 -2.79 -8.12
C ALA A 176 -3.51 -2.31 -7.89
N PHE A 177 -3.20 -1.76 -6.72
CA PHE A 177 -1.84 -1.29 -6.43
C PHE A 177 -0.82 -2.41 -6.54
N GLN A 178 -1.13 -3.59 -6.00
CA GLN A 178 -0.21 -4.71 -6.01
C GLN A 178 0.01 -5.25 -7.42
N LYS A 179 -1.06 -5.40 -8.19
CA LYS A 179 -1.00 -5.82 -9.60
C LYS A 179 -0.21 -4.84 -10.46
N ILE A 180 -0.41 -3.53 -10.24
CA ILE A 180 0.38 -2.48 -10.92
C ILE A 180 1.86 -2.55 -10.52
N ASN A 181 2.17 -2.84 -9.25
CA ASN A 181 3.55 -3.03 -8.82
C ASN A 181 4.20 -4.22 -9.55
N PHE A 182 3.50 -5.37 -9.66
CA PHE A 182 4.00 -6.52 -10.42
C PHE A 182 4.30 -6.18 -11.88
N LEU A 183 3.41 -5.47 -12.57
CA LEU A 183 3.62 -5.08 -13.97
C LEU A 183 4.77 -4.07 -14.13
N ARG A 184 4.89 -3.12 -13.20
CA ARG A 184 5.92 -2.08 -13.24
C ARG A 184 7.31 -2.63 -12.93
N ASP A 185 7.37 -3.59 -12.01
CA ASP A 185 8.61 -4.14 -11.46
C ASP A 185 8.93 -5.51 -12.08
N PHE A 186 8.20 -5.92 -13.13
CA PHE A 186 8.29 -7.22 -13.80
C PHE A 186 9.71 -7.63 -14.19
N GLY A 187 10.51 -6.71 -14.75
CA GLY A 187 11.90 -6.99 -15.11
C GLY A 187 12.82 -7.18 -13.89
N ASP A 188 12.67 -6.32 -12.88
CA ASP A 188 13.50 -6.37 -11.67
C ASP A 188 13.19 -7.65 -10.85
N ASP A 189 11.91 -8.04 -10.76
CA ASP A 189 11.45 -9.22 -10.03
C ASP A 189 11.92 -10.54 -10.69
N SER A 190 11.88 -10.62 -12.03
CA SER A 190 12.32 -11.83 -12.74
C SER A 190 13.84 -12.01 -12.70
N ASP A 191 14.58 -10.92 -12.89
CA ASP A 191 16.03 -10.99 -13.13
C ASP A 191 16.83 -10.93 -11.82
N GLY A 192 16.32 -10.19 -10.83
CA GLY A 192 17.00 -10.01 -9.54
C GLY A 192 16.58 -11.03 -8.48
N LEU A 193 15.27 -11.24 -8.32
CA LEU A 193 14.70 -12.01 -7.21
C LEU A 193 14.18 -13.39 -7.61
N GLY A 194 14.06 -13.65 -8.92
CA GLY A 194 13.52 -14.90 -9.47
C GLY A 194 12.03 -15.11 -9.14
N ARG A 195 11.31 -14.06 -8.75
CA ARG A 195 9.90 -14.12 -8.35
C ARG A 195 8.99 -13.96 -9.57
N GLN A 196 7.99 -14.81 -9.68
CA GLN A 196 7.02 -14.86 -10.78
C GLN A 196 5.60 -14.69 -10.23
N TYR A 197 5.15 -13.43 -10.15
CA TYR A 197 3.80 -13.08 -9.67
C TYR A 197 2.77 -13.03 -10.80
N LEU A 198 3.16 -12.64 -12.01
CA LEU A 198 2.25 -12.56 -13.17
C LEU A 198 1.98 -13.96 -13.73
N VAL A 199 1.05 -14.68 -13.09
CA VAL A 199 0.66 -16.04 -13.48
C VAL A 199 0.33 -16.07 -14.97
N GLY A 200 0.93 -17.03 -15.68
CA GLY A 200 0.80 -17.18 -17.13
C GLY A 200 1.83 -16.41 -17.95
N LEU A 201 2.37 -15.29 -17.47
CA LEU A 201 3.38 -14.52 -18.18
C LEU A 201 4.79 -15.04 -17.83
N GLN A 202 5.55 -15.50 -18.83
CA GLN A 202 6.91 -15.97 -18.62
C GLN A 202 7.92 -14.90 -19.05
N PRO A 203 9.03 -14.71 -18.30
CA PRO A 203 10.12 -13.81 -18.68
C PRO A 203 10.64 -13.98 -20.11
N ASP A 204 10.67 -15.24 -20.58
CA ASP A 204 11.19 -15.63 -21.88
C ASP A 204 10.10 -15.79 -22.96
N ASP A 205 8.83 -15.67 -22.58
CA ASP A 205 7.66 -15.81 -23.47
C ASP A 205 6.57 -14.80 -23.06
N LEU A 206 6.72 -13.59 -23.62
CA LEU A 206 5.94 -12.41 -23.27
C LEU A 206 4.65 -12.37 -24.09
N ASP A 207 3.63 -13.07 -23.59
CA ASP A 207 2.29 -13.07 -24.17
C ASP A 207 1.55 -11.75 -23.91
N GLU A 208 1.27 -11.00 -24.99
CA GLU A 208 0.59 -9.72 -24.94
C GLU A 208 -0.92 -9.84 -24.60
N GLU A 209 -1.55 -11.00 -24.86
CA GLU A 209 -2.94 -11.25 -24.45
C GLU A 209 -3.01 -11.41 -22.93
N ILE A 210 -2.06 -12.14 -22.34
CA ILE A 210 -1.95 -12.28 -20.88
C ILE A 210 -1.64 -10.92 -20.24
N TRP A 211 -0.70 -10.15 -20.80
CA TRP A 211 -0.40 -8.79 -20.37
C TRP A 211 -1.65 -7.90 -20.37
N SER A 212 -2.42 -7.93 -21.46
CA SER A 212 -3.68 -7.18 -21.55
C SER A 212 -4.69 -7.63 -20.51
N SER A 213 -4.82 -8.94 -20.24
CA SER A 213 -5.76 -9.45 -19.23
C SER A 213 -5.44 -8.96 -17.81
N TRP A 214 -4.16 -8.82 -17.47
CA TRP A 214 -3.73 -8.23 -16.20
C TRP A 214 -4.12 -6.76 -16.07
N LEU A 215 -4.01 -6.00 -17.16
CA LEU A 215 -4.43 -4.61 -17.22
C LEU A 215 -5.96 -4.47 -17.12
N ASP A 216 -6.72 -5.36 -17.76
CA ASP A 216 -8.18 -5.38 -17.67
C ASP A 216 -8.63 -5.62 -16.22
N ASP A 217 -8.01 -6.58 -15.52
CA ASP A 217 -8.32 -6.87 -14.12
C ASP A 217 -7.97 -5.68 -13.18
N ILE A 218 -6.86 -4.99 -13.44
CA ILE A 218 -6.51 -3.74 -12.74
C ILE A 218 -7.54 -2.65 -12.98
N GLU A 219 -7.99 -2.46 -14.23
CA GLU A 219 -9.02 -1.47 -14.57
C GLU A 219 -10.34 -1.78 -13.86
N MET A 220 -10.72 -3.06 -13.77
CA MET A 220 -11.89 -3.51 -12.99
C MET A 220 -11.74 -3.24 -11.49
N ASP A 221 -10.55 -3.41 -10.91
CA ASP A 221 -10.27 -3.07 -9.51
C ASP A 221 -10.38 -1.56 -9.26
N LEU A 222 -9.76 -0.75 -10.12
CA LEU A 222 -9.80 0.71 -10.03
C LEU A 222 -11.21 1.25 -10.19
N ALA A 223 -11.99 0.74 -11.14
CA ALA A 223 -13.40 1.11 -11.32
C ALA A 223 -14.22 0.82 -10.06
N ALA A 224 -14.08 -0.37 -9.47
CA ALA A 224 -14.77 -0.73 -8.23
C ALA A 224 -14.37 0.16 -7.05
N ALA A 225 -13.10 0.53 -6.95
CA ALA A 225 -12.62 1.49 -5.96
C ALA A 225 -13.21 2.89 -6.18
N ALA A 226 -13.29 3.34 -7.43
CA ALA A 226 -13.79 4.66 -7.80
C ALA A 226 -15.24 4.90 -7.34
N GLU A 227 -16.08 3.87 -7.32
CA GLU A 227 -17.48 3.94 -6.87
C GLU A 227 -17.62 4.29 -5.38
N VAL A 228 -16.66 3.87 -4.55
CA VAL A 228 -16.72 4.09 -3.09
C VAL A 228 -15.95 5.33 -2.64
N ILE A 229 -14.94 5.79 -3.41
CA ILE A 229 -14.10 6.94 -3.05
C ILE A 229 -14.94 8.19 -2.71
N PRO A 230 -15.98 8.59 -3.48
CA PRO A 230 -16.81 9.75 -3.15
C PRO A 230 -17.50 9.68 -1.78
N ARG A 231 -17.69 8.46 -1.26
CA ARG A 231 -18.34 8.19 0.03
C ARG A 231 -17.36 8.31 1.19
N LEU A 232 -16.04 8.33 0.96
CA LEU A 232 -15.03 8.43 2.03
C LEU A 232 -15.18 9.70 2.88
N PRO A 233 -14.77 9.66 4.16
CA PRO A 233 -14.69 10.85 5.00
C PRO A 233 -13.86 11.97 4.35
N ARG A 234 -14.25 13.24 4.55
CA ARG A 234 -13.58 14.38 3.92
C ARG A 234 -12.07 14.44 4.20
N GLY A 235 -11.66 13.98 5.39
CA GLY A 235 -10.26 13.97 5.83
C GLY A 235 -9.36 12.97 5.09
N SER A 236 -9.92 12.02 4.34
CA SER A 236 -9.15 11.02 3.57
C SER A 236 -9.43 11.05 2.07
N ARG A 237 -10.63 11.48 1.67
CA ARG A 237 -11.14 11.38 0.30
C ARG A 237 -10.21 11.92 -0.79
N VAL A 238 -9.69 13.15 -0.63
CA VAL A 238 -8.81 13.76 -1.64
C VAL A 238 -7.50 13.00 -1.78
N ALA A 239 -6.94 12.52 -0.66
CA ALA A 239 -5.71 11.73 -0.68
C ALA A 239 -5.91 10.38 -1.37
N VAL A 240 -7.01 9.68 -1.05
CA VAL A 240 -7.32 8.38 -1.67
C VAL A 240 -7.63 8.55 -3.15
N CYS A 241 -8.39 9.57 -3.54
CA CYS A 241 -8.62 9.94 -4.95
C CYS A 241 -7.30 10.24 -5.68
N THR A 242 -6.40 11.00 -5.05
CA THR A 242 -5.07 11.28 -5.63
C THR A 242 -4.28 10.00 -5.84
N ALA A 243 -4.28 9.09 -4.87
CA ALA A 243 -3.61 7.81 -5.01
C ALA A 243 -4.24 7.01 -6.16
N HIS A 244 -5.56 6.79 -6.13
CA HIS A 244 -6.31 6.14 -7.20
C HIS A 244 -5.95 6.69 -8.59
N ASP A 245 -6.03 8.00 -8.79
CA ASP A 245 -5.79 8.62 -10.10
C ASP A 245 -4.32 8.52 -10.54
N LEU A 246 -3.37 8.48 -9.60
CA LEU A 246 -1.97 8.17 -9.91
C LEU A 246 -1.80 6.75 -10.44
N PHE A 247 -2.54 5.79 -9.88
CA PHE A 247 -2.52 4.40 -10.34
C PHE A 247 -3.27 4.21 -11.65
N ALA A 248 -4.39 4.91 -11.86
CA ALA A 248 -5.05 4.95 -13.16
C ALA A 248 -4.14 5.49 -14.28
N GLU A 249 -3.37 6.56 -14.00
CA GLU A 249 -2.38 7.09 -14.95
C GLU A 249 -1.21 6.12 -15.18
N LEU A 250 -0.78 5.36 -14.16
CA LEU A 250 0.22 4.29 -14.33
C LEU A 250 -0.32 3.18 -15.23
N THR A 251 -1.54 2.70 -14.98
CA THR A 251 -2.21 1.68 -15.79
C THR A 251 -2.35 2.13 -17.24
N ARG A 252 -2.76 3.38 -17.48
CA ARG A 252 -2.84 3.95 -18.84
C ARG A 252 -1.48 3.94 -19.56
N ARG A 253 -0.40 4.24 -18.86
CA ARG A 253 0.96 4.19 -19.43
C ARG A 253 1.40 2.76 -19.69
N LEU A 254 1.11 1.83 -18.79
CA LEU A 254 1.39 0.41 -18.96
C LEU A 254 0.61 -0.16 -20.16
N ARG A 255 -0.64 0.24 -20.37
CA ARG A 255 -1.46 -0.09 -21.55
C ARG A 255 -0.84 0.38 -22.87
N ALA A 256 -0.10 1.48 -22.84
CA ALA A 256 0.62 2.02 -23.99
C ALA A 256 2.04 1.42 -24.14
N THR A 257 2.42 0.45 -23.31
CA THR A 257 3.74 -0.18 -23.27
C THR A 257 3.57 -1.67 -23.53
N THR A 258 4.44 -2.26 -24.35
CA THR A 258 4.45 -3.72 -24.54
C THR A 258 5.08 -4.43 -23.35
N ALA A 259 4.77 -5.72 -23.14
CA ALA A 259 5.39 -6.49 -22.06
C ALA A 259 6.93 -6.49 -22.17
N ALA A 260 7.45 -6.53 -23.40
CA ALA A 260 8.89 -6.44 -23.68
C ALA A 260 9.51 -5.10 -23.25
N GLN A 261 8.79 -3.99 -23.44
CA GLN A 261 9.27 -2.68 -23.00
C GLN A 261 9.20 -2.54 -21.47
N ALA A 262 8.12 -3.02 -20.85
CA ALA A 262 7.96 -2.99 -19.40
C ALA A 262 9.04 -3.82 -18.67
N ARG A 263 9.48 -4.93 -19.27
CA ARG A 263 10.63 -5.73 -18.80
C ARG A 263 11.93 -4.92 -18.74
N LEU A 264 12.17 -4.02 -19.69
CA LEU A 264 13.42 -3.27 -19.78
C LEU A 264 13.36 -1.92 -19.08
N THR A 265 12.17 -1.33 -18.96
CA THR A 265 12.00 0.03 -18.46
C THR A 265 10.86 0.14 -17.48
N ARG A 266 11.20 0.54 -16.26
CA ARG A 266 10.24 0.80 -15.19
C ARG A 266 9.33 1.98 -15.53
N VAL A 267 8.03 1.72 -15.73
CA VAL A 267 7.02 2.75 -16.02
C VAL A 267 6.80 3.66 -14.80
N ARG A 268 6.79 4.98 -15.01
CA ARG A 268 6.65 5.98 -13.93
C ARG A 268 5.76 7.15 -14.36
N VAL A 269 5.12 7.78 -13.38
CA VAL A 269 4.48 9.09 -13.53
C VAL A 269 5.50 10.19 -13.20
N PRO A 270 5.75 11.15 -14.11
CA PRO A 270 6.63 12.29 -13.84
C PRO A 270 6.11 13.19 -12.71
N THR A 271 7.00 13.84 -11.97
CA THR A 271 6.63 14.72 -10.84
C THR A 271 5.63 15.82 -11.18
N PRO A 272 5.75 16.55 -12.31
CA PRO A 272 4.75 17.56 -12.68
C PRO A 272 3.36 16.96 -12.87
N GLU A 273 3.29 15.76 -13.43
CA GLU A 273 2.05 15.04 -13.66
C GLU A 273 1.41 14.57 -12.34
N LYS A 274 2.22 14.12 -11.38
CA LYS A 274 1.74 13.81 -10.02
C LYS A 274 1.10 15.04 -9.36
N ALA A 275 1.71 16.21 -9.51
CA ALA A 275 1.18 17.46 -8.97
C ALA A 275 -0.13 17.86 -9.66
N ARG A 276 -0.23 17.68 -10.98
CA ARG A 276 -1.46 17.92 -11.76
C ARG A 276 -2.61 17.03 -11.29
N ILE A 277 -2.34 15.73 -11.11
CA ILE A 277 -3.32 14.76 -10.61
C ILE A 277 -3.79 15.14 -9.20
N ALA A 278 -2.86 15.45 -8.29
CA ALA A 278 -3.21 15.88 -6.93
C ALA A 278 -4.06 17.17 -6.92
N ALA A 279 -3.71 18.16 -7.75
CA ALA A 279 -4.47 19.40 -7.88
C ALA A 279 -5.89 19.14 -8.41
N ARG A 280 -6.02 18.28 -9.43
CA ARG A 280 -7.32 17.85 -9.99
C ARG A 280 -8.17 17.16 -8.94
N ALA A 281 -7.63 16.17 -8.23
CA ALA A 281 -8.33 15.47 -7.16
C ALA A 281 -8.83 16.44 -6.06
N ALA A 282 -8.03 17.45 -5.71
CA ALA A 282 -8.45 18.50 -4.77
C ALA A 282 -9.58 19.37 -5.33
N LEU A 283 -9.49 19.82 -6.59
CA LEU A 283 -10.52 20.64 -7.26
C LEU A 283 -11.87 19.91 -7.35
N HIS A 284 -11.86 18.62 -7.66
CA HIS A 284 -13.07 17.78 -7.70
C HIS A 284 -13.49 17.24 -6.33
N ARG A 285 -12.87 17.74 -5.24
CA ARG A 285 -13.18 17.35 -3.86
C ARG A 285 -13.11 15.84 -3.63
N GLY A 286 -12.12 15.19 -4.24
CA GLY A 286 -11.85 13.76 -4.13
C GLY A 286 -12.91 12.89 -4.81
N ARG A 287 -13.44 13.34 -5.95
CA ARG A 287 -14.21 12.49 -6.86
C ARG A 287 -13.28 12.05 -7.98
N PRO A 288 -13.10 10.73 -8.19
CA PRO A 288 -12.32 10.20 -9.31
C PRO A 288 -12.85 10.75 -10.63
N HIS A 289 -11.96 10.92 -11.59
CA HIS A 289 -12.29 11.47 -12.90
C HIS A 289 -12.59 10.34 -13.89
N ASP A 290 -13.72 10.41 -14.61
CA ASP A 290 -13.97 9.54 -15.76
C ASP A 290 -13.09 9.99 -16.94
N ILE A 291 -12.11 9.15 -17.25
CA ILE A 291 -11.07 9.41 -18.27
C ILE A 291 -11.68 9.58 -19.68
N ASP A 292 -12.90 9.07 -19.92
CA ASP A 292 -13.57 9.13 -21.23
C ASP A 292 -14.11 10.52 -21.61
N THR A 293 -14.20 11.47 -20.67
CA THR A 293 -14.80 12.78 -20.95
C THR A 293 -13.84 13.81 -21.59
N GLU A 294 -12.52 13.55 -21.64
CA GLU A 294 -11.53 14.49 -22.22
C GLU A 294 -11.34 14.36 -23.74
N ASN A 295 -11.74 13.24 -24.38
CA ASN A 295 -11.61 13.07 -25.84
C ASN A 295 -12.79 13.65 -26.65
N SER A 296 -13.78 14.27 -26.00
CA SER A 296 -14.88 14.97 -26.69
C SER A 296 -14.66 16.49 -26.84
N PHE A 297 -13.52 17.02 -26.36
CA PHE A 297 -13.19 18.45 -26.45
C PHE A 297 -11.74 18.73 -26.88
N LYS A 298 -11.22 17.94 -27.82
CA LYS A 298 -10.03 18.29 -28.60
C LYS A 298 -10.27 18.09 -30.08
#